data_AF-A0A7X9X9D9-F1
#
_entry.id   AF-A0A7X9X9D9-F1
#
_cell.length_a   1.000
_cell.length_b   1.000
_cell.length_c   1.000
_cell.angle_alpha   90.00
_cell.angle_beta   90.00
_cell.angle_gamma   90.00
#
_symmetry.space_group_name_H-M   'P 1'
#
loop_
_entity.id
_entity.type
_entity.pdbx_description
1 polymer ?
#
loop_
_entity_poly.entity_id
_entity_poly.type
_entity_poly.pdbx_seq_one_letter_code
_entity_poly.pdbx_strand_id
1 'polypeptide(L)'
;MTLTRMASTWALLGVVALSTQAQPVARETKAANAASNSASANFARRSPDAPFAFRGVALGTTIDEFRASSTVRATPLGSVPICETDVQAGALGMRLKSRDSLSVACRWAHRDDERWALSQAVVDGAPALEHVLRFARIDGQGALRLYEMSFVIDELTAEDLRDALEERYGPPHLATRNAASPGAMPMYVWENAASSITLCFLPGSRNGTLTYLLKGSDAWMKAVVRQWQASGTDAG
;
A
#
# COMPACT_ATOMS: atom_id res chain seq x y z
N MET A 1 32.57 12.94 -47.22
CA MET A 1 32.61 12.28 -48.55
C MET A 1 32.17 10.83 -48.39
N THR A 2 31.45 10.27 -49.39
CA THR A 2 31.34 8.83 -49.73
C THR A 2 31.10 7.83 -48.56
N LEU A 3 29.88 7.40 -48.20
CA LEU A 3 28.78 6.77 -48.96
C LEU A 3 29.10 5.33 -49.44
N THR A 4 28.44 4.34 -48.84
CA THR A 4 28.26 3.00 -49.44
C THR A 4 26.83 2.51 -49.17
N ARG A 5 26.03 2.40 -50.24
CA ARG A 5 24.76 1.65 -50.26
C ARG A 5 25.01 0.36 -51.05
N MET A 6 24.40 -0.75 -50.65
CA MET A 6 24.00 -1.80 -51.59
C MET A 6 22.62 -2.34 -51.21
N ALA A 7 21.85 -2.69 -52.24
CA ALA A 7 20.48 -3.19 -52.18
C ALA A 7 20.30 -4.33 -53.17
N SER A 8 19.37 -5.26 -52.92
CA SER A 8 18.56 -6.08 -53.85
C SER A 8 17.82 -7.13 -53.00
N THR A 9 16.50 -7.37 -52.98
CA THR A 9 15.36 -7.43 -53.95
C THR A 9 15.13 -8.80 -54.62
N TRP A 10 13.83 -9.18 -54.72
CA TRP A 10 13.22 -10.35 -55.42
C TRP A 10 13.29 -11.70 -54.65
N ALA A 11 12.43 -12.73 -54.79
CA ALA A 11 11.10 -12.98 -55.40
C ALA A 11 10.64 -14.42 -54.97
N LEU A 12 9.43 -15.00 -55.14
CA LEU A 12 8.10 -14.61 -55.67
C LEU A 12 6.98 -15.50 -54.99
N LEU A 13 5.81 -15.73 -55.64
CA LEU A 13 4.67 -16.54 -55.15
C LEU A 13 4.76 -18.07 -55.45
N GLY A 14 3.97 -18.88 -54.71
CA GLY A 14 3.51 -20.22 -55.09
C GLY A 14 2.25 -20.64 -54.29
N VAL A 15 1.26 -21.30 -54.91
CA VAL A 15 -0.09 -21.55 -54.32
C VAL A 15 -0.63 -22.95 -54.69
N VAL A 16 -1.51 -23.53 -53.86
CA VAL A 16 -2.40 -24.72 -54.05
C VAL A 16 -1.72 -26.10 -54.32
N ALA A 17 -2.29 -27.28 -54.04
CA ALA A 17 -3.57 -27.69 -53.43
C ALA A 17 -3.51 -29.06 -52.70
N LEU A 18 -4.39 -29.22 -51.69
CA LEU A 18 -5.16 -30.39 -51.23
C LEU A 18 -4.72 -31.87 -51.44
N SER A 19 -4.85 -32.59 -50.31
CA SER A 19 -5.49 -33.92 -50.12
C SER A 19 -4.69 -35.22 -50.35
N THR A 20 -4.59 -36.01 -49.28
CA THR A 20 -4.52 -37.48 -49.27
C THR A 20 -5.06 -38.02 -47.94
N GLN A 21 -5.38 -39.31 -47.88
CA GLN A 21 -6.37 -39.89 -46.95
C GLN A 21 -5.79 -40.57 -45.69
N ALA A 22 -6.73 -40.96 -44.82
CA ALA A 22 -6.73 -42.15 -43.94
C ALA A 22 -6.22 -42.05 -42.48
N GLN A 23 -7.08 -42.56 -41.59
CA GLN A 23 -6.87 -42.90 -40.17
C GLN A 23 -6.21 -44.30 -40.02
N PRO A 24 -6.18 -44.93 -38.84
CA PRO A 24 -5.66 -44.49 -37.53
C PRO A 24 -4.65 -45.49 -36.93
N VAL A 25 -3.70 -45.04 -36.10
CA VAL A 25 -3.06 -45.92 -35.10
C VAL A 25 -2.83 -45.16 -33.80
N ALA A 26 -3.33 -45.69 -32.68
CA ALA A 26 -2.98 -45.22 -31.35
C ALA A 26 -1.60 -45.75 -30.95
N ARG A 27 -0.71 -44.85 -30.52
CA ARG A 27 0.37 -45.18 -29.58
C ARG A 27 0.80 -43.94 -28.82
N GLU A 28 0.81 -44.08 -27.50
CA GLU A 28 1.26 -43.04 -26.58
C GLU A 28 2.76 -42.77 -26.75
N THR A 29 3.16 -41.49 -26.73
CA THR A 29 4.26 -40.96 -25.89
C THR A 29 4.56 -39.50 -26.26
N LYS A 30 4.02 -38.53 -25.50
CA LYS A 30 4.67 -37.21 -25.40
C LYS A 30 4.41 -36.48 -24.08
N ALA A 31 5.52 -36.34 -23.36
CA ALA A 31 5.89 -35.35 -22.34
C ALA A 31 4.94 -34.20 -21.97
N ALA A 32 4.81 -34.05 -20.64
CA ALA A 32 5.07 -32.85 -19.84
C ALA A 32 4.10 -31.63 -19.86
N ASN A 33 3.93 -31.11 -18.64
CA ASN A 33 3.58 -29.73 -18.25
C ASN A 33 2.19 -29.18 -18.57
N ALA A 34 1.29 -29.29 -17.58
CA ALA A 34 0.40 -28.18 -17.17
C ALA A 34 0.03 -28.30 -15.68
N ALA A 35 0.98 -28.04 -14.78
CA ALA A 35 0.69 -27.88 -13.37
C ALA A 35 0.08 -26.49 -13.09
N SER A 36 -1.25 -26.40 -13.11
CA SER A 36 -1.99 -25.14 -12.86
C SER A 36 -3.16 -25.27 -11.87
N ASN A 37 -3.27 -26.39 -11.14
CA ASN A 37 -4.31 -26.61 -10.13
C ASN A 37 -3.86 -26.25 -8.70
N SER A 38 -3.50 -24.97 -8.45
CA SER A 38 -3.20 -24.50 -7.09
C SER A 38 -3.28 -22.98 -6.85
N ALA A 39 -3.91 -22.19 -7.73
CA ALA A 39 -4.00 -20.73 -7.57
C ALA A 39 -5.27 -20.23 -6.83
N SER A 40 -6.40 -20.96 -6.89
CA SER A 40 -7.70 -20.45 -6.40
C SER A 40 -8.16 -21.02 -5.05
N ALA A 41 -7.34 -21.83 -4.37
CA ALA A 41 -7.77 -22.61 -3.19
C ALA A 41 -7.33 -22.07 -1.81
N ASN A 42 -6.49 -21.02 -1.75
CA ASN A 42 -5.94 -20.48 -0.49
C ASN A 42 -6.56 -19.15 -0.02
N PHE A 43 -7.67 -18.71 -0.61
CA PHE A 43 -8.33 -17.43 -0.25
C PHE A 43 -9.49 -17.58 0.74
N ALA A 44 -9.95 -18.79 1.02
CA ALA A 44 -10.97 -19.05 2.04
C ALA A 44 -10.33 -19.24 3.44
N ARG A 45 -10.77 -18.45 4.43
CA ARG A 45 -10.28 -18.39 5.82
C ARG A 45 -8.87 -17.82 6.03
N ARG A 46 -8.74 -16.50 5.87
CA ARG A 46 -7.84 -15.74 6.77
C ARG A 46 -8.49 -15.67 8.15
N SER A 47 -7.69 -15.67 9.22
CA SER A 47 -8.23 -15.37 10.55
C SER A 47 -8.79 -13.94 10.58
N PRO A 48 -9.96 -13.68 11.20
CA PRO A 48 -10.45 -12.32 11.45
C PRO A 48 -9.50 -11.48 12.32
N ASP A 49 -8.52 -12.11 12.97
CA ASP A 49 -7.52 -11.49 13.83
C ASP A 49 -6.26 -11.00 13.10
N ALA A 50 -6.15 -11.23 11.78
CA ALA A 50 -5.01 -10.75 10.99
C ALA A 50 -5.27 -9.31 10.49
N PRO A 51 -4.30 -8.38 10.61
CA PRO A 51 -4.42 -7.05 10.01
C PRO A 51 -4.64 -7.11 8.49
N PHE A 52 -5.37 -6.14 7.94
CA PHE A 52 -5.55 -6.02 6.49
C PHE A 52 -4.21 -5.87 5.76
N ALA A 53 -4.02 -6.62 4.67
CA ALA A 53 -2.76 -6.65 3.94
C ALA A 53 -2.72 -5.62 2.80
N PHE A 54 -1.81 -4.65 2.88
CA PHE A 54 -1.64 -3.60 1.87
C PHE A 54 -0.29 -3.73 1.13
N ARG A 55 -0.34 -4.11 -0.16
CA ARG A 55 0.78 -4.07 -1.14
C ARG A 55 2.17 -4.60 -0.68
N GLY A 56 2.22 -5.44 0.35
CA GLY A 56 3.44 -6.06 0.90
C GLY A 56 3.99 -5.40 2.17
N VAL A 57 3.40 -4.28 2.62
CA VAL A 57 3.67 -3.69 3.94
C VAL A 57 2.64 -4.23 4.92
N ALA A 58 3.10 -4.81 6.03
CA ALA A 58 2.24 -5.32 7.08
C ALA A 58 2.22 -4.34 8.27
N LEU A 59 1.03 -3.98 8.73
CA LEU A 59 0.88 -3.36 10.05
C LEU A 59 1.52 -4.29 11.11
N GLY A 60 2.23 -3.70 12.07
CA GLY A 60 3.00 -4.42 13.10
C GLY A 60 4.45 -4.73 12.73
N THR A 61 4.90 -4.54 11.47
CA THR A 61 6.33 -4.66 11.12
C THR A 61 7.18 -3.64 11.90
N THR A 62 8.41 -4.00 12.25
CA THR A 62 9.31 -3.07 12.97
C THR A 62 9.88 -2.00 12.03
N ILE A 63 10.30 -0.87 12.59
CA ILE A 63 10.96 0.21 11.83
C ILE A 63 12.27 -0.27 11.17
N ASP A 64 12.96 -1.24 11.76
CA ASP A 64 14.21 -1.78 11.23
C ASP A 64 13.96 -2.82 10.13
N GLU A 65 12.92 -3.66 10.24
CA GLU A 65 12.41 -4.47 9.12
C GLU A 65 12.00 -3.59 7.93
N PHE A 66 11.25 -2.52 8.20
CA PHE A 66 10.83 -1.55 7.19
C PHE A 66 12.03 -0.92 6.47
N ARG A 67 13.04 -0.47 7.22
CA ARG A 67 14.29 0.10 6.67
C ARG A 67 15.13 -0.91 5.89
N ALA A 68 15.12 -2.18 6.30
CA ALA A 68 15.81 -3.26 5.60
C ALA A 68 15.08 -3.74 4.34
N SER A 69 13.79 -3.40 4.17
CA SER A 69 12.97 -3.87 3.06
C SER A 69 13.29 -3.14 1.74
N SER A 70 13.99 -3.84 0.83
CA SER A 70 14.20 -3.40 -0.56
C SER A 70 13.03 -3.75 -1.50
N THR A 71 11.97 -4.36 -0.96
CA THR A 71 10.99 -5.16 -1.71
C THR A 71 9.54 -4.69 -1.58
N VAL A 72 9.31 -3.49 -1.02
CA VAL A 72 7.96 -2.89 -1.02
C VAL A 72 7.60 -2.45 -2.44
N ARG A 73 6.72 -3.24 -3.09
CA ARG A 73 6.25 -3.01 -4.48
C ARG A 73 5.53 -1.67 -4.69
N ALA A 74 5.14 -1.00 -3.61
CA ALA A 74 4.54 0.33 -3.61
C ALA A 74 5.59 1.48 -3.63
N THR A 75 6.86 1.19 -3.90
CA THR A 75 7.94 2.22 -3.89
C THR A 75 8.59 2.35 -5.27
N PRO A 76 8.71 3.56 -5.82
CA PRO A 76 9.57 3.83 -6.98
C PRO A 76 11.03 3.37 -6.74
N LEU A 77 11.66 2.84 -7.78
CA LEU A 77 13.06 2.39 -7.73
C LEU A 77 13.99 3.54 -7.32
N GLY A 78 15.02 3.24 -6.52
CA GLY A 78 15.96 4.24 -6.01
C GLY A 78 15.42 5.14 -4.88
N SER A 79 14.26 4.83 -4.31
CA SER A 79 13.74 5.50 -3.13
C SER A 79 14.28 4.90 -1.84
N VAL A 80 14.48 5.73 -0.81
CA VAL A 80 14.89 5.31 0.53
C VAL A 80 13.88 5.79 1.59
N PRO A 81 13.74 5.09 2.72
CA PRO A 81 12.90 5.55 3.82
C PRO A 81 13.59 6.68 4.61
N ILE A 82 12.97 7.85 4.65
CA ILE A 82 13.31 8.95 5.58
C ILE A 82 12.31 8.89 6.73
N CYS A 83 12.82 8.89 7.97
CA CYS A 83 12.02 8.82 9.19
C CYS A 83 12.30 10.02 10.08
N GLU A 84 11.24 10.68 10.55
CA GLU A 84 11.24 11.91 11.33
C GLU A 84 10.37 11.76 12.60
N THR A 85 10.51 12.62 13.63
CA THR A 85 9.64 12.52 14.80
C THR A 85 8.25 12.92 14.35
N ASP A 86 7.27 12.08 14.66
CA ASP A 86 5.89 12.45 14.37
C ASP A 86 5.54 13.74 15.14
N VAL A 87 4.85 14.67 14.48
CA VAL A 87 4.57 16.01 15.04
C VAL A 87 3.81 15.92 16.37
N GLN A 88 2.96 14.90 16.56
CA GLN A 88 2.26 14.67 17.83
C GLN A 88 3.24 14.25 18.94
N ALA A 89 4.24 13.43 18.62
CA ALA A 89 5.33 13.15 19.56
C ALA A 89 6.27 14.36 19.76
N GLY A 90 6.46 15.21 18.75
CA GLY A 90 7.17 16.48 18.92
C GLY A 90 6.54 17.37 19.99
N ALA A 91 5.19 17.42 20.04
CA ALA A 91 4.44 18.11 21.09
C ALA A 91 4.61 17.49 22.49
N LEU A 92 4.98 16.21 22.59
CA LEU A 92 5.37 15.53 23.84
C LEU A 92 6.86 15.78 24.20
N GLY A 93 7.49 16.81 23.65
CA GLY A 93 8.90 17.18 23.93
C GLY A 93 9.94 16.23 23.32
N MET A 94 9.54 15.35 22.40
CA MET A 94 10.38 14.26 21.92
C MET A 94 11.36 14.70 20.82
N ARG A 95 12.54 14.08 20.78
CA ARG A 95 13.60 14.39 19.81
C ARG A 95 13.90 13.22 18.88
N LEU A 96 13.61 13.42 17.60
CA LEU A 96 13.85 12.51 16.48
C LEU A 96 15.20 11.81 16.51
N LYS A 97 16.28 12.56 16.70
CA LYS A 97 17.63 12.02 16.60
C LYS A 97 17.99 11.08 17.77
N SER A 98 17.09 10.87 18.74
CA SER A 98 17.21 9.85 19.77
C SER A 98 16.46 8.56 19.42
N ARG A 99 17.05 7.43 19.82
CA ARG A 99 16.42 6.10 19.79
C ARG A 99 15.17 6.02 20.65
N ASP A 100 14.98 6.95 21.59
CA ASP A 100 13.90 6.97 22.59
C ASP A 100 12.61 7.65 22.15
N SER A 101 12.47 7.93 20.85
CA SER A 101 11.20 8.39 20.27
C SER A 101 10.10 7.33 20.47
N LEU A 102 8.96 7.73 21.04
CA LEU A 102 7.78 6.88 21.24
C LEU A 102 6.99 6.71 19.93
N SER A 103 6.97 7.75 19.09
CA SER A 103 6.39 7.73 17.73
C SER A 103 7.31 8.39 16.71
N VAL A 104 7.33 7.83 15.50
CA VAL A 104 8.16 8.22 14.35
C VAL A 104 7.33 8.14 13.08
N ALA A 105 7.33 9.20 12.28
CA ALA A 105 6.71 9.26 10.97
C ALA A 105 7.76 8.99 9.88
N CYS A 106 7.57 7.97 9.05
CA CYS A 106 8.42 7.68 7.90
C CYS A 106 7.69 7.96 6.58
N ARG A 107 8.46 8.37 5.59
CA ARG A 107 8.08 8.56 4.19
C ARG A 107 9.16 7.95 3.29
N TRP A 108 8.86 7.75 2.02
CA TRP A 108 9.88 7.41 1.03
C TRP A 108 10.33 8.70 0.33
N ALA A 109 11.62 8.80 0.04
CA ALA A 109 12.22 9.92 -0.66
C ALA A 109 13.20 9.43 -1.71
N HIS A 110 13.33 10.15 -2.80
CA HIS A 110 14.41 9.97 -3.77
C HIS A 110 15.44 11.08 -3.56
N ARG A 111 16.69 10.83 -3.96
CA ARG A 111 17.73 11.85 -3.95
C ARG A 111 17.99 12.28 -5.38
N ASP A 112 17.58 13.50 -5.71
CA ASP A 112 18.05 14.18 -6.93
C ASP A 112 19.48 14.70 -6.70
N ASP A 113 20.10 15.24 -7.75
CA ASP A 113 21.51 15.66 -7.74
C ASP A 113 21.84 16.71 -6.67
N GLU A 114 20.85 17.46 -6.16
CA GLU A 114 21.05 18.52 -5.16
C GLU A 114 20.26 18.33 -3.86
N ARG A 115 19.14 17.61 -3.86
CA ARG A 115 18.15 17.58 -2.76
C ARG A 115 17.47 16.21 -2.58
N TRP A 116 16.74 16.10 -1.47
CA TRP A 116 15.79 15.01 -1.25
C TRP A 116 14.42 15.43 -1.79
N ALA A 117 13.94 14.72 -2.81
CA ALA A 117 12.60 14.84 -3.35
C ALA A 117 11.65 13.81 -2.71
N LEU A 118 10.36 14.14 -2.59
CA LEU A 118 9.35 13.17 -2.16
C LEU A 118 9.26 12.05 -3.19
N SER A 119 9.40 10.81 -2.74
CA SER A 119 9.09 9.65 -3.59
C SER A 119 7.60 9.41 -3.51
N GLN A 120 6.91 9.51 -4.65
CA GLN A 120 5.48 9.23 -4.71
C GLN A 120 5.24 7.74 -4.48
N ALA A 121 4.75 7.37 -3.28
CA ALA A 121 4.38 5.99 -2.99
C ALA A 121 3.27 5.55 -3.95
N VAL A 122 3.41 4.39 -4.57
CA VAL A 122 2.45 3.92 -5.57
C VAL A 122 1.31 3.16 -4.90
N VAL A 123 0.11 3.75 -4.95
CA VAL A 123 -1.14 3.13 -4.53
C VAL A 123 -1.86 2.64 -5.79
N ASP A 124 -2.08 1.33 -5.88
CA ASP A 124 -2.73 0.66 -7.02
C ASP A 124 -2.14 0.87 -8.43
N GLY A 125 -0.93 1.43 -8.53
CA GLY A 125 -0.31 1.78 -9.81
C GLY A 125 -0.30 3.30 -10.08
N ALA A 126 -1.11 4.05 -9.35
CA ALA A 126 -1.11 5.52 -9.34
C ALA A 126 -0.13 6.07 -8.27
N PRO A 127 0.55 7.21 -8.52
CA PRO A 127 1.38 7.85 -7.51
C PRO A 127 0.51 8.57 -6.47
N ALA A 128 0.69 8.24 -5.19
CA ALA A 128 0.12 9.02 -4.09
C ALA A 128 0.74 10.43 -4.06
N LEU A 129 -0.11 11.42 -3.84
CA LEU A 129 0.27 12.83 -3.76
C LEU A 129 1.06 13.13 -2.47
N GLU A 130 0.65 12.49 -1.38
CA GLU A 130 1.33 12.50 -0.09
C GLU A 130 1.08 11.18 0.64
N HIS A 131 2.04 10.73 1.44
CA HIS A 131 1.87 9.56 2.31
C HIS A 131 2.73 9.65 3.57
N VAL A 132 2.27 8.99 4.63
CA VAL A 132 2.99 8.88 5.90
C VAL A 132 2.75 7.52 6.55
N LEU A 133 3.82 6.94 7.08
CA LEU A 133 3.84 5.66 7.78
C LEU A 133 4.21 5.94 9.24
N ARG A 134 3.31 5.72 10.19
CA ARG A 134 3.58 6.02 11.61
C ARG A 134 3.94 4.76 12.36
N PHE A 135 5.08 4.81 13.03
CA PHE A 135 5.62 3.76 13.87
C PHE A 135 5.54 4.21 15.33
N ALA A 136 5.08 3.34 16.22
CA ALA A 136 5.05 3.60 17.66
C ALA A 136 5.67 2.43 18.44
N ARG A 137 6.31 2.73 19.57
CA ARG A 137 6.53 1.70 20.59
C ARG A 137 5.14 1.29 21.12
N ILE A 138 4.99 0.04 21.55
CA ILE A 138 3.74 -0.45 22.17
C ILE A 138 4.12 -0.86 23.60
N ASP A 139 3.19 -0.86 24.56
CA ASP A 139 3.50 -1.30 25.91
C ASP A 139 4.15 -2.70 25.93
N GLY A 140 5.14 -2.87 26.80
CA GLY A 140 5.97 -4.06 26.88
C GLY A 140 6.84 -4.35 25.63
N GLN A 141 6.81 -3.52 24.58
CA GLN A 141 7.59 -3.72 23.35
C GLN A 141 8.59 -2.60 23.08
N GLY A 142 9.89 -2.93 23.14
CA GLY A 142 10.97 -1.95 22.93
C GLY A 142 11.14 -1.45 21.49
N ALA A 143 10.55 -2.13 20.50
CA ALA A 143 10.68 -1.78 19.08
C ALA A 143 9.54 -0.85 18.60
N LEU A 144 9.89 0.14 17.80
CA LEU A 144 8.94 0.93 17.01
C LEU A 144 8.29 0.04 15.95
N ARG A 145 6.95 -0.09 15.97
CA ARG A 145 6.16 -0.88 15.01
C ARG A 145 5.18 0.00 14.24
N LEU A 146 5.03 -0.30 12.95
CA LEU A 146 4.08 0.37 12.06
C LEU A 146 2.65 0.17 12.57
N TYR A 147 1.96 1.25 12.92
CA TYR A 147 0.57 1.20 13.37
C TYR A 147 -0.39 1.97 12.48
N GLU A 148 0.09 2.92 11.68
CA GLU A 148 -0.73 3.68 10.75
C GLU A 148 -0.03 3.81 9.40
N MET A 149 -0.80 3.70 8.31
CA MET A 149 -0.38 4.08 6.97
C MET A 149 -1.45 4.99 6.39
N SER A 150 -1.10 6.24 6.07
CA SER A 150 -2.03 7.22 5.51
C SER A 150 -1.52 7.71 4.15
N PHE A 151 -2.43 7.80 3.17
CA PHE A 151 -2.14 8.18 1.78
C PHE A 151 -3.18 9.18 1.28
N VAL A 152 -2.74 10.16 0.48
CA VAL A 152 -3.60 11.04 -0.34
C VAL A 152 -3.47 10.59 -1.79
N ILE A 153 -4.61 10.31 -2.42
CA ILE A 153 -4.76 9.76 -3.76
C ILE A 153 -5.76 10.61 -4.56
N ASP A 154 -5.73 10.53 -5.90
CA ASP A 154 -6.74 11.17 -6.74
C ASP A 154 -8.12 10.46 -6.67
N GLU A 155 -9.12 11.08 -7.29
CA GLU A 155 -10.52 10.61 -7.31
C GLU A 155 -10.66 9.22 -7.95
N LEU A 156 -10.03 9.00 -9.10
CA LEU A 156 -10.13 7.74 -9.86
C LEU A 156 -9.52 6.58 -9.06
N THR A 157 -8.32 6.80 -8.52
CA THR A 157 -7.63 5.83 -7.64
C THR A 157 -8.45 5.54 -6.37
N ALA A 158 -9.18 6.52 -5.85
CA ALA A 158 -10.06 6.31 -4.70
C ALA A 158 -11.32 5.48 -5.05
N GLU A 159 -11.90 5.68 -6.22
CA GLU A 159 -13.02 4.85 -6.71
C GLU A 159 -12.58 3.41 -7.00
N ASP A 160 -11.48 3.23 -7.75
CA ASP A 160 -10.90 1.91 -8.05
C ASP A 160 -10.54 1.14 -6.76
N LEU A 161 -9.94 1.82 -5.78
CA LEU A 161 -9.64 1.23 -4.48
C LEU A 161 -10.90 0.86 -3.68
N ARG A 162 -11.97 1.65 -3.73
CA ARG A 162 -13.23 1.32 -3.04
C ARG A 162 -13.75 -0.02 -3.56
N ASP A 163 -13.78 -0.18 -4.87
CA ASP A 163 -14.34 -1.37 -5.53
C ASP A 163 -13.43 -2.60 -5.32
N ALA A 164 -12.12 -2.43 -5.40
CA ALA A 164 -11.15 -3.49 -5.10
C ALA A 164 -11.14 -3.90 -3.60
N LEU A 165 -11.45 -2.98 -2.69
CA LEU A 165 -11.61 -3.29 -1.26
C LEU A 165 -12.95 -3.99 -0.98
N GLU A 166 -14.02 -3.60 -1.66
CA GLU A 166 -15.33 -4.26 -1.58
C GLU A 166 -15.27 -5.70 -2.12
N GLU A 167 -14.66 -5.93 -3.29
CA GLU A 167 -14.43 -7.27 -3.84
C GLU A 167 -13.63 -8.16 -2.84
N ARG A 168 -12.61 -7.58 -2.20
CA ARG A 168 -11.64 -8.33 -1.40
C ARG A 168 -12.06 -8.57 0.05
N TYR A 169 -12.80 -7.66 0.65
CA TYR A 169 -13.13 -7.67 2.08
C TYR A 169 -14.64 -7.58 2.37
N GLY A 170 -15.48 -7.48 1.33
CA GLY A 170 -16.92 -7.26 1.46
C GLY A 170 -17.28 -5.77 1.56
N PRO A 171 -18.59 -5.45 1.58
CA PRO A 171 -19.06 -4.07 1.51
C PRO A 171 -18.62 -3.26 2.74
N PRO A 172 -18.21 -1.99 2.56
CA PRO A 172 -17.83 -1.11 3.65
C PRO A 172 -19.00 -0.72 4.56
N HIS A 173 -18.70 -0.46 5.83
CA HIS A 173 -19.56 0.31 6.70
C HIS A 173 -19.48 1.80 6.32
N LEU A 174 -20.63 2.41 6.01
CA LEU A 174 -20.73 3.85 5.76
C LEU A 174 -20.80 4.61 7.09
N ALA A 175 -19.74 5.34 7.43
CA ALA A 175 -19.69 6.13 8.67
C ALA A 175 -20.51 7.43 8.56
N THR A 176 -20.64 7.98 7.35
CA THR A 176 -21.50 9.13 7.04
C THR A 176 -22.98 8.76 7.02
N ARG A 177 -23.57 8.61 8.21
CA ARG A 177 -25.02 8.39 8.39
C ARG A 177 -25.86 9.68 8.32
N ASN A 178 -25.21 10.85 8.30
CA ASN A 178 -25.86 12.16 8.24
C ASN A 178 -26.02 12.67 6.81
N ALA A 179 -26.98 12.09 6.08
CA ALA A 179 -27.43 12.57 4.75
C ALA A 179 -28.14 13.96 4.78
N ALA A 180 -27.99 14.72 5.88
CA ALA A 180 -28.68 15.98 6.14
C ALA A 180 -27.82 17.23 5.87
N SER A 181 -26.53 17.08 5.60
CA SER A 181 -25.63 18.19 5.24
C SER A 181 -25.27 18.16 3.76
N PRO A 182 -25.75 19.10 2.93
CA PRO A 182 -25.31 19.23 1.55
C PRO A 182 -23.79 19.38 1.47
N GLY A 183 -23.12 18.49 0.72
CA GLY A 183 -21.66 18.48 0.56
C GLY A 183 -20.87 17.59 1.52
N ALA A 184 -21.53 16.82 2.40
CA ALA A 184 -20.85 15.78 3.18
C ALA A 184 -20.44 14.61 2.27
N MET A 185 -19.14 14.48 2.00
CA MET A 185 -18.57 13.40 1.19
C MET A 185 -18.59 12.06 1.93
N PRO A 186 -18.77 10.92 1.23
CA PRO A 186 -18.90 9.62 1.86
C PRO A 186 -17.60 9.16 2.54
N MET A 187 -17.75 8.54 3.71
CA MET A 187 -16.69 7.85 4.45
C MET A 187 -16.97 6.36 4.48
N TYR A 188 -16.11 5.58 3.85
CA TYR A 188 -16.17 4.13 3.76
C TYR A 188 -15.19 3.50 4.75
N VAL A 189 -15.64 2.53 5.56
CA VAL A 189 -14.83 1.88 6.59
C VAL A 189 -14.92 0.36 6.48
N TRP A 190 -13.77 -0.30 6.36
CA TRP A 190 -13.64 -1.75 6.56
C TRP A 190 -12.95 -1.99 7.89
N GLU A 191 -13.44 -2.94 8.68
CA GLU A 191 -12.97 -3.15 10.04
C GLU A 191 -12.93 -4.64 10.39
N ASN A 192 -11.86 -5.08 11.06
CA ASN A 192 -11.77 -6.41 11.65
C ASN A 192 -11.23 -6.33 13.08
N ALA A 193 -10.95 -7.46 13.74
CA ALA A 193 -10.53 -7.45 15.14
C ALA A 193 -9.19 -6.70 15.37
N ALA A 194 -8.28 -6.75 14.41
CA ALA A 194 -6.93 -6.19 14.52
C ALA A 194 -6.77 -4.79 13.95
N SER A 195 -7.52 -4.44 12.89
CA SER A 195 -7.26 -3.26 12.07
C SER A 195 -8.50 -2.65 11.43
N SER A 196 -8.37 -1.42 10.94
CA SER A 196 -9.36 -0.77 10.07
C SER A 196 -8.71 -0.17 8.83
N ILE A 197 -9.54 0.00 7.79
CA ILE A 197 -9.27 0.77 6.58
C ILE A 197 -10.36 1.83 6.50
N THR A 198 -9.98 3.09 6.37
CA THR A 198 -10.90 4.21 6.15
C THR A 198 -10.55 4.87 4.83
N LEU A 199 -11.55 5.05 3.97
CA LEU A 199 -11.46 5.85 2.74
C LEU A 199 -12.43 7.03 2.83
N CYS A 200 -11.88 8.24 2.80
CA CYS A 200 -12.62 9.51 2.86
C CYS A 200 -12.41 10.29 1.57
N PHE A 201 -13.48 10.71 0.90
CA PHE A 201 -13.38 11.64 -0.22
C PHE A 201 -13.31 13.08 0.31
N LEU A 202 -12.36 13.88 -0.20
CA LEU A 202 -12.15 15.26 0.25
C LEU A 202 -13.06 16.24 -0.50
N PRO A 203 -13.74 17.17 0.22
CA PRO A 203 -14.59 18.17 -0.42
C PRO A 203 -13.77 19.14 -1.27
N GLY A 204 -14.26 19.45 -2.47
CA GLY A 204 -13.70 20.45 -3.37
C GLY A 204 -12.46 20.02 -4.18
N SER A 205 -11.59 19.16 -3.63
CA SER A 205 -10.41 18.64 -4.34
C SER A 205 -10.64 17.29 -5.03
N ARG A 206 -11.72 16.57 -4.71
CA ARG A 206 -12.06 15.21 -5.21
C ARG A 206 -11.07 14.09 -4.86
N ASN A 207 -9.89 14.43 -4.35
CA ASN A 207 -8.91 13.47 -3.84
C ASN A 207 -9.47 12.58 -2.72
N GLY A 208 -9.04 11.32 -2.66
CA GLY A 208 -9.27 10.42 -1.53
C GLY A 208 -8.17 10.54 -0.48
N THR A 209 -8.53 10.33 0.79
CA THR A 209 -7.60 9.99 1.87
C THR A 209 -7.87 8.56 2.32
N LEU A 210 -6.84 7.71 2.22
CA LEU A 210 -6.86 6.32 2.64
C LEU A 210 -6.02 6.16 3.90
N THR A 211 -6.61 5.66 4.99
CA THR A 211 -5.90 5.38 6.26
C THR A 211 -6.10 3.92 6.65
N TYR A 212 -4.99 3.21 6.84
CA TYR A 212 -4.92 1.88 7.46
C TYR A 212 -4.42 2.01 8.90
N LEU A 213 -5.12 1.41 9.87
CA LEU A 213 -4.83 1.59 11.30
C LEU A 213 -4.80 0.25 12.06
N LEU A 214 -3.82 0.09 12.95
CA LEU A 214 -3.68 -1.05 13.87
C LEU A 214 -4.27 -0.69 15.24
N LYS A 215 -5.39 -1.32 15.61
CA LYS A 215 -6.28 -0.87 16.70
C LYS A 215 -5.62 -0.80 18.08
N GLY A 216 -4.89 -1.85 18.47
CA GLY A 216 -4.29 -1.93 19.81
C GLY A 216 -3.26 -0.83 20.07
N SER A 217 -2.45 -0.52 19.06
CA SER A 217 -1.43 0.53 19.14
C SER A 217 -2.02 1.93 19.19
N ASP A 218 -3.07 2.20 18.40
CA ASP A 218 -3.79 3.49 18.41
C ASP A 218 -4.43 3.78 19.77
N ALA A 219 -5.11 2.79 20.36
CA ALA A 219 -5.70 2.91 21.69
C ALA A 219 -4.65 3.20 22.77
N TRP A 220 -3.50 2.52 22.71
CA TRP A 220 -2.37 2.79 23.62
C TRP A 220 -1.77 4.19 23.41
N MET A 221 -1.49 4.60 22.17
CA MET A 221 -0.98 5.93 21.85
C MET A 221 -1.91 7.03 22.40
N LYS A 222 -3.23 6.87 22.21
CA LYS A 222 -4.24 7.78 22.77
C LYS A 222 -4.24 7.81 24.30
N ALA A 223 -4.01 6.67 24.97
CA ALA A 223 -3.88 6.61 26.42
C ALA A 223 -2.62 7.35 26.92
N VAL A 224 -1.47 7.14 26.27
CA VAL A 224 -0.21 7.84 26.60
C VAL A 224 -0.35 9.34 26.39
N VAL A 225 -0.90 9.79 25.26
CA VAL A 225 -1.13 11.23 24.99
C VAL A 225 -2.00 11.86 26.07
N ARG A 226 -3.09 11.19 26.49
CA ARG A 226 -3.96 11.67 27.59
C ARG A 226 -3.22 11.74 28.93
N GLN A 227 -2.39 10.75 29.26
CA GLN A 227 -1.60 10.76 30.48
C GLN A 227 -0.63 11.95 30.50
N TRP A 228 0.08 12.21 29.41
CA TRP A 228 1.00 13.34 29.31
C TRP A 228 0.28 14.69 29.36
N GLN A 229 -0.89 14.81 28.72
CA GLN A 229 -1.74 16.01 28.80
C GLN A 229 -2.22 16.27 30.23
N ALA A 230 -2.64 15.22 30.97
CA ALA A 230 -3.04 15.34 32.38
C ALA A 230 -1.86 15.75 33.28
N SER A 231 -0.69 15.13 33.12
CA SER A 231 0.52 15.51 33.85
C SER A 231 1.03 16.92 33.52
N GLY A 232 0.67 17.46 32.36
CA GLY A 232 1.02 18.83 31.94
C GLY A 232 0.10 19.92 32.52
N THR A 233 -1.05 19.56 33.11
CA THR A 233 -2.01 20.54 33.67
C THR A 233 -1.82 20.85 35.16
N ASP A 234 -1.04 20.04 35.90
CA ASP A 234 -0.74 20.24 37.33
C ASP A 234 0.55 21.07 37.58
N ALA A 235 1.05 21.78 36.56
CA ALA A 235 2.25 22.60 36.62
C ALA A 235 1.96 24.08 36.28
N GLY A 236 1.14 24.73 37.11
CA GLY A 236 0.78 26.16 37.03
C GLY A 236 0.53 26.77 38.39
#